data_AF-A0A832MCI3-F1
#
_entry.id   AF-A0A832MCI3-F1
#
_cell.length_a   1.000
_cell.length_b   1.000
_cell.length_c   1.000
_cell.angle_alpha   90.00
_cell.angle_beta   90.00
_cell.angle_gamma   90.00
#
_symmetry.space_group_name_H-M   'P 1'
#
loop_
_entity.id
_entity.type
_entity.pdbx_description
1 polymer ?
#
loop_
_entity_poly.entity_id
_entity_poly.type
_entity_poly.pdbx_seq_one_letter_code
_entity_poly.pdbx_strand_id
1 'polypeptide(L)'
;MTSHEYQTNLRKTAPVVLGPILALTLIGALIHLLSQADALPPQWPMLDMDRTILLHQSWAASQRHNAQILFVGDSSCLMNVDVPQLSAKLAKPSLNLATFSYVDLESHAHLVNRFAQINPGQPDTVVLLIHPQTLRLGEPSTHHNALLRSALGAQPQNSLRNSNIPPTSPEPWIRKADPLGITLVRERLFGRLVPIPLPGQYGRVYGFTHDLWKKLTAQQGSLVDPHTFNPAKTRANTEFRIAPRFQKEAQQFRKICPPNTRIVVGLTPIPASMAQPDNNSVYREMINDLGRWLSTDLLLTELPTSMPDSQFATLTHLNAHGRQVFTTLLAAELKPQSEFSQPRPRNDGK
;
A
#
# COMPACT_ATOMS: atom_id res chain seq x y z
N MET A 1 9.61 61.78 -14.06
CA MET A 1 8.67 60.66 -13.81
C MET A 1 7.66 61.14 -12.79
N THR A 2 6.42 61.39 -13.20
CA THR A 2 5.32 61.79 -12.32
C THR A 2 4.85 60.58 -11.51
N SER A 3 5.00 60.65 -10.19
CA SER A 3 4.39 59.71 -9.25
C SER A 3 2.87 59.92 -9.29
N HIS A 4 2.11 58.89 -9.64
CA HIS A 4 0.66 58.89 -9.51
C HIS A 4 0.28 58.28 -8.15
N GLU A 5 -0.02 59.13 -7.17
CA GLU A 5 -0.67 58.69 -5.93
C GLU A 5 -2.14 58.38 -6.20
N TYR A 6 -2.50 57.09 -6.16
CA TYR A 6 -3.89 56.67 -6.18
C TYR A 6 -4.52 56.87 -4.80
N GLN A 7 -5.35 57.89 -4.63
CA GLN A 7 -6.21 58.02 -3.46
C GLN A 7 -7.37 57.01 -3.55
N THR A 8 -7.15 55.80 -3.03
CA THR A 8 -8.20 54.78 -2.99
C THR A 8 -9.20 55.10 -1.88
N ASN A 9 -10.42 55.45 -2.26
CA ASN A 9 -11.54 55.58 -1.32
C ASN A 9 -12.10 54.18 -0.99
N LEU A 10 -11.99 53.76 0.27
CA LEU A 10 -12.47 52.46 0.77
C LEU A 10 -13.93 52.16 0.38
N ARG A 11 -14.82 53.17 0.27
CA ARG A 11 -16.20 52.98 -0.17
C ARG A 11 -16.34 52.58 -1.65
N LYS A 12 -15.38 52.96 -2.50
CA LYS A 12 -15.38 52.63 -3.94
C LYS A 12 -14.70 51.30 -4.23
N THR A 13 -13.70 50.92 -3.43
CA THR A 13 -12.99 49.64 -3.57
C THR A 13 -13.71 48.48 -2.88
N ALA A 14 -14.45 48.76 -1.80
CA ALA A 14 -15.21 47.74 -1.06
C ALA A 14 -16.13 46.87 -1.94
N PRO A 15 -17.05 47.39 -2.78
CA PRO A 15 -17.94 46.53 -3.57
C PRO A 15 -17.21 45.73 -4.66
N VAL A 16 -16.10 46.26 -5.20
CA VAL A 16 -15.28 45.59 -6.21
C VAL A 16 -14.55 44.37 -5.61
N VAL A 17 -14.21 44.44 -4.31
CA VAL A 17 -13.52 43.34 -3.60
C VAL A 17 -14.51 42.42 -2.88
N LEU A 18 -15.56 42.95 -2.25
CA LEU A 18 -16.56 42.16 -1.54
C LEU A 18 -17.35 41.24 -2.48
N GLY A 19 -17.73 41.71 -3.66
CA GLY A 19 -18.51 40.92 -4.62
C GLY A 19 -17.83 39.57 -4.94
N PRO A 20 -16.57 39.58 -5.43
CA PRO A 20 -15.82 38.36 -5.68
C PRO A 20 -15.60 37.49 -4.43
N ILE A 21 -15.31 38.10 -3.27
CA ILE A 21 -15.13 37.34 -2.02
C ILE A 21 -16.44 36.62 -1.64
N LEU A 22 -17.57 37.32 -1.66
CA LEU A 22 -18.89 36.75 -1.37
C LEU A 22 -19.25 35.62 -2.36
N ALA A 23 -18.94 35.81 -3.65
CA ALA A 23 -19.17 34.78 -4.65
C ALA A 23 -18.33 33.52 -4.35
N LEU A 24 -17.04 33.68 -4.04
CA LEU A 24 -16.16 32.55 -3.69
C LEU A 24 -16.60 31.84 -2.41
N THR A 25 -17.04 32.57 -1.38
CA THR A 25 -17.53 31.95 -0.14
C THR A 25 -18.85 31.22 -0.37
N LEU A 26 -19.77 31.76 -1.17
CA LEU A 26 -21.01 31.08 -1.55
C LEU A 26 -20.73 29.79 -2.35
N ILE A 27 -19.79 29.84 -3.28
CA ILE A 27 -19.35 28.65 -4.04
C ILE A 27 -18.75 27.61 -3.08
N GLY A 28 -17.86 28.03 -2.16
CA GLY A 28 -17.28 27.14 -1.15
C GLY A 28 -18.35 26.50 -0.25
N ALA A 29 -19.28 27.30 0.26
CA ALA A 29 -20.39 26.82 1.08
C ALA A 29 -21.27 25.83 0.31
N LEU A 30 -21.57 26.10 -0.96
CA LEU A 30 -22.32 25.20 -1.83
C LEU A 30 -21.57 23.87 -2.04
N ILE A 31 -20.25 23.90 -2.29
CA ILE A 31 -19.43 22.69 -2.44
C ILE A 31 -19.47 21.85 -1.16
N HIS A 32 -19.31 22.48 0.00
CA HIS A 32 -19.40 21.80 1.30
C HIS A 32 -20.79 21.18 1.53
N LEU A 33 -21.86 21.92 1.23
CA LEU A 33 -23.24 21.40 1.28
C LEU A 33 -23.45 20.21 0.35
N LEU A 34 -23.01 20.31 -0.91
CA LEU A 34 -23.11 19.22 -1.89
C LEU A 34 -22.26 18.01 -1.49
N SER A 35 -21.13 18.23 -0.83
CA SER A 35 -20.28 17.16 -0.28
C SER A 35 -20.98 16.44 0.88
N GLN A 36 -21.59 17.18 1.81
CA GLN A 36 -22.34 16.62 2.94
C GLN A 36 -23.61 15.90 2.51
N ALA A 37 -24.26 16.37 1.44
CA ALA A 37 -25.44 15.77 0.85
C ALA A 37 -25.12 14.56 -0.07
N ASP A 38 -23.86 14.12 -0.15
CA ASP A 38 -23.41 13.04 -1.04
C ASP A 38 -23.73 13.25 -2.53
N ALA A 39 -23.95 14.52 -2.93
CA ALA A 39 -24.26 14.92 -4.30
C ALA A 39 -22.99 15.10 -5.15
N LEU A 40 -21.82 15.27 -4.52
CA LEU A 40 -20.53 15.25 -5.20
C LEU A 40 -20.02 13.81 -5.38
N PRO A 41 -19.27 13.52 -6.46
CA PRO A 41 -18.62 12.24 -6.63
C PRO A 41 -17.74 11.87 -5.42
N PRO A 42 -17.58 10.57 -5.12
CA PRO A 42 -16.64 10.11 -4.10
C PRO A 42 -15.23 10.69 -4.38
N GLN A 43 -14.54 11.10 -3.30
CA GLN A 43 -13.14 11.50 -3.35
C GLN A 43 -12.33 10.44 -4.10
N TRP A 44 -11.47 10.93 -5.00
CA TRP A 44 -10.55 10.10 -5.75
C TRP A 44 -9.12 10.58 -5.46
N PRO A 45 -8.53 10.20 -4.31
CA PRO A 45 -7.31 10.82 -3.78
C PRO A 45 -6.02 10.27 -4.45
N MET A 46 -6.07 10.04 -5.76
CA MET A 46 -4.96 9.55 -6.57
C MET A 46 -3.98 10.67 -6.95
N LEU A 47 -3.40 11.30 -5.93
CA LEU A 47 -2.47 12.42 -6.10
C LEU A 47 -1.04 11.97 -6.42
N ASP A 48 -0.66 10.80 -5.92
CA ASP A 48 0.68 10.24 -6.06
C ASP A 48 0.62 8.70 -6.01
N MET A 49 1.75 8.06 -6.28
CA MET A 49 1.87 6.61 -6.37
C MET A 49 1.52 5.92 -5.03
N ASP A 50 2.12 6.38 -3.94
CA ASP A 50 1.98 5.81 -2.60
C ASP A 50 0.53 5.80 -2.14
N ARG A 51 -0.15 6.95 -2.26
CA ARG A 51 -1.56 7.07 -1.90
C ARG A 51 -2.45 6.23 -2.80
N THR A 52 -2.17 6.22 -4.10
CA THR A 52 -2.92 5.38 -5.05
C THR A 52 -2.85 3.91 -4.64
N ILE A 53 -1.66 3.42 -4.25
CA ILE A 53 -1.45 2.05 -3.79
C ILE A 53 -2.18 1.81 -2.47
N LEU A 54 -2.00 2.65 -1.44
CA LEU A 54 -2.65 2.46 -0.13
C LEU A 54 -4.17 2.45 -0.23
N LEU A 55 -4.74 3.35 -1.03
CA LEU A 55 -6.18 3.42 -1.27
C LEU A 55 -6.67 2.22 -2.07
N HIS A 56 -5.89 1.74 -3.04
CA HIS A 56 -6.22 0.53 -3.79
C HIS A 56 -6.27 -0.68 -2.87
N GLN A 57 -5.24 -0.89 -2.03
CA GLN A 57 -5.22 -2.03 -1.13
C GLN A 57 -6.33 -1.98 -0.09
N SER A 58 -6.64 -0.79 0.46
CA SER A 58 -7.78 -0.63 1.36
C SER A 58 -9.12 -0.90 0.66
N TRP A 59 -9.28 -0.42 -0.57
CA TRP A 59 -10.45 -0.70 -1.40
C TRP A 59 -10.59 -2.20 -1.69
N ALA A 60 -9.51 -2.85 -2.13
CA ALA A 60 -9.46 -4.28 -2.46
C ALA A 60 -9.74 -5.15 -1.22
N ALA A 61 -9.19 -4.79 -0.07
CA ALA A 61 -9.51 -5.40 1.23
C ALA A 61 -10.98 -5.25 1.61
N SER A 62 -11.66 -4.22 1.10
CA SER A 62 -13.06 -3.94 1.38
C SER A 62 -14.02 -4.49 0.32
N GLN A 63 -13.54 -5.20 -0.70
CA GLN A 63 -14.37 -5.81 -1.73
C GLN A 63 -14.66 -7.29 -1.43
N ARG A 64 -15.79 -7.78 -1.97
CA ARG A 64 -16.03 -9.22 -2.05
C ARG A 64 -15.01 -9.83 -3.03
N HIS A 65 -14.30 -10.86 -2.59
CA HIS A 65 -13.27 -11.54 -3.35
C HIS A 65 -13.15 -13.00 -2.90
N ASN A 66 -12.76 -13.89 -3.80
CA ASN A 66 -12.60 -15.33 -3.54
C ASN A 66 -11.16 -15.73 -3.20
N ALA A 67 -10.32 -14.78 -2.76
CA ALA A 67 -8.90 -15.07 -2.50
C ALA A 67 -8.79 -15.98 -1.28
N GLN A 68 -8.10 -17.10 -1.46
CA GLN A 68 -7.76 -18.04 -0.39
C GLN A 68 -6.42 -17.68 0.26
N ILE A 69 -5.48 -17.18 -0.56
CA ILE A 69 -4.15 -16.75 -0.13
C ILE A 69 -4.06 -15.24 -0.21
N LEU A 70 -3.78 -14.59 0.92
CA LEU A 70 -3.59 -13.15 0.99
C LEU A 70 -2.11 -12.83 1.21
N PHE A 71 -1.52 -12.02 0.34
CA PHE A 71 -0.16 -11.51 0.51
C PHE A 71 -0.21 -10.16 1.19
N VAL A 72 0.64 -9.96 2.20
CA VAL A 72 0.86 -8.68 2.86
C VAL A 72 2.35 -8.46 3.12
N GLY A 73 2.74 -7.21 3.25
CA GLY A 73 4.13 -6.84 3.47
C GLY A 73 4.50 -5.52 2.81
N ASP A 74 5.80 -5.31 2.71
CA ASP A 74 6.38 -4.07 2.18
C ASP A 74 6.34 -3.99 0.65
N SER A 75 7.02 -2.98 0.10
CA SER A 75 7.11 -2.74 -1.34
C SER A 75 7.69 -3.92 -2.11
N SER A 76 8.48 -4.76 -1.45
CA SER A 76 9.08 -5.94 -2.07
C SER A 76 8.06 -7.05 -2.21
N CYS A 77 7.15 -7.25 -1.25
CA CYS A 77 6.00 -8.13 -1.46
C CYS A 77 5.09 -7.63 -2.59
N LEU A 78 4.88 -6.30 -2.68
CA LEU A 78 4.08 -5.69 -3.73
C LEU A 78 4.67 -5.91 -5.13
N MET A 79 6.00 -5.84 -5.27
CA MET A 79 6.67 -5.81 -6.58
C MET A 79 7.35 -7.12 -6.98
N ASN A 80 7.76 -7.95 -6.02
CA ASN A 80 8.56 -9.16 -6.29
C ASN A 80 7.69 -10.39 -6.57
N VAL A 81 6.37 -10.29 -6.39
CA VAL A 81 5.43 -11.40 -6.59
C VAL A 81 4.48 -11.12 -7.76
N ASP A 82 4.48 -12.01 -8.74
CA ASP A 82 3.47 -12.07 -9.80
C ASP A 82 2.27 -12.88 -9.31
N VAL A 83 1.28 -12.20 -8.74
CA VAL A 83 0.14 -12.86 -8.08
C VAL A 83 -0.72 -13.66 -9.08
N PRO A 84 -1.06 -13.15 -10.29
CA PRO A 84 -1.74 -13.96 -11.28
C PRO A 84 -0.99 -15.25 -11.63
N GLN A 85 0.33 -15.17 -11.84
CA GLN A 85 1.14 -16.35 -12.12
C GLN A 85 1.18 -17.31 -10.92
N LEU A 86 1.29 -16.78 -9.70
CA LEU A 86 1.30 -17.58 -8.48
C LEU A 86 -0.02 -18.33 -8.29
N SER A 87 -1.15 -17.64 -8.44
CA SER A 87 -2.48 -18.25 -8.34
C SER A 87 -2.67 -19.37 -9.35
N ALA A 88 -2.20 -19.17 -10.58
CA ALA A 88 -2.23 -20.22 -11.61
C ALA A 88 -1.38 -21.43 -11.21
N LYS A 89 -0.16 -21.21 -10.67
CA LYS A 89 0.72 -22.29 -10.22
C LYS A 89 0.18 -23.06 -9.02
N LEU A 90 -0.48 -22.37 -8.09
CA LEU A 90 -1.04 -22.96 -6.86
C LEU A 90 -2.46 -23.53 -7.05
N ALA A 91 -3.11 -23.25 -8.19
CA ALA A 91 -4.54 -23.50 -8.40
C ALA A 91 -5.43 -22.93 -7.28
N LYS A 92 -4.98 -21.83 -6.65
CA LYS A 92 -5.67 -21.13 -5.56
C LYS A 92 -5.74 -19.64 -5.88
N PRO A 93 -6.92 -19.01 -5.81
CA PRO A 93 -7.02 -17.56 -5.99
C PRO A 93 -6.24 -16.82 -4.91
N SER A 94 -5.44 -15.85 -5.31
CA SER A 94 -4.61 -15.06 -4.41
C SER A 94 -4.81 -13.58 -4.65
N LEU A 95 -4.61 -12.77 -3.61
CA LEU A 95 -4.66 -11.31 -3.68
C LEU A 95 -3.47 -10.75 -2.90
N ASN A 96 -2.85 -9.68 -3.40
CA ASN A 96 -1.76 -8.99 -2.73
C ASN A 96 -2.20 -7.62 -2.24
N LEU A 97 -2.17 -7.46 -0.91
CA LEU A 97 -2.47 -6.23 -0.18
C LEU A 97 -1.21 -5.57 0.39
N ALA A 98 -0.02 -5.97 -0.09
CA ALA A 98 1.23 -5.31 0.27
C ALA A 98 1.25 -3.85 -0.19
N THR A 99 2.01 -3.04 0.53
CA THR A 99 2.01 -1.59 0.33
C THR A 99 3.39 -1.11 -0.06
N PHE A 100 3.46 -0.07 -0.88
CA PHE A 100 4.73 0.56 -1.21
C PHE A 100 5.27 1.42 -0.07
N SER A 101 4.37 2.13 0.62
CA SER A 101 4.73 2.99 1.73
C SER A 101 5.18 2.18 2.94
N TYR A 102 6.08 2.78 3.71
CA TYR A 102 6.61 2.18 4.94
C TYR A 102 5.58 2.28 6.07
N VAL A 103 4.63 1.34 6.10
CA VAL A 103 3.61 1.15 7.15
C VAL A 103 4.04 0.07 8.15
N ASP A 104 3.41 0.04 9.32
CA ASP A 104 3.68 -0.98 10.34
C ASP A 104 2.95 -2.31 10.08
N LEU A 105 3.40 -3.39 10.75
CA LEU A 105 2.71 -4.69 10.63
C LEU A 105 1.27 -4.62 11.13
N GLU A 106 0.99 -3.80 12.15
CA GLU A 106 -0.38 -3.65 12.65
C GLU A 106 -1.34 -3.19 11.54
N SER A 107 -0.90 -2.26 10.69
CA SER A 107 -1.67 -1.76 9.55
C SER A 107 -1.90 -2.85 8.49
N HIS A 108 -0.91 -3.71 8.23
CA HIS A 108 -1.11 -4.90 7.40
C HIS A 108 -2.11 -5.88 8.01
N ALA A 109 -2.08 -6.08 9.33
CA ALA A 109 -3.04 -6.94 10.01
C ALA A 109 -4.47 -6.38 9.90
N HIS A 110 -4.63 -5.06 9.93
CA HIS A 110 -5.93 -4.42 9.70
C HIS A 110 -6.44 -4.63 8.26
N LEU A 111 -5.57 -4.64 7.25
CA LEU A 111 -5.94 -5.02 5.88
C LEU A 111 -6.46 -6.47 5.83
N VAL A 112 -5.74 -7.41 6.45
CA VAL A 112 -6.14 -8.83 6.54
C VAL A 112 -7.49 -8.97 7.24
N ASN A 113 -7.64 -8.37 8.42
CA ASN A 113 -8.87 -8.45 9.20
C ASN A 113 -10.05 -7.81 8.46
N ARG A 114 -9.84 -6.68 7.77
CA ARG A 114 -10.87 -6.05 6.94
C ARG A 114 -11.32 -6.99 5.83
N PHE A 115 -10.38 -7.61 5.11
CA PHE A 115 -10.69 -8.58 4.07
C PHE A 115 -11.53 -9.74 4.62
N ALA A 116 -11.14 -10.30 5.76
CA ALA A 116 -11.84 -11.43 6.37
C ALA A 116 -13.25 -11.09 6.87
N GLN A 117 -13.46 -9.86 7.35
CA GLN A 117 -14.79 -9.37 7.72
C GLN A 117 -15.73 -9.26 6.52
N ILE A 118 -15.22 -8.84 5.36
CA ILE A 118 -16.01 -8.74 4.12
C ILE A 118 -16.19 -10.10 3.44
N ASN A 119 -15.25 -11.03 3.65
CA ASN A 119 -15.21 -12.35 3.03
C ASN A 119 -15.15 -13.47 4.10
N PRO A 120 -16.25 -13.71 4.87
CA PRO A 120 -16.24 -14.71 5.93
C PRO A 120 -15.83 -16.10 5.43
N GLY A 121 -14.94 -16.75 6.18
CA GLY A 121 -14.34 -18.03 5.80
C GLY A 121 -13.12 -17.93 4.87
N GLN A 122 -12.70 -16.71 4.52
CA GLN A 122 -11.46 -16.41 3.81
C GLN A 122 -10.70 -15.26 4.51
N PRO A 123 -9.38 -15.12 4.31
CA PRO A 123 -8.50 -16.06 3.63
C PRO A 123 -8.22 -17.29 4.51
N ASP A 124 -7.82 -18.42 3.91
CA ASP A 124 -7.31 -19.57 4.66
C ASP A 124 -5.83 -19.41 5.03
N THR A 125 -5.09 -18.62 4.25
CA THR A 125 -3.66 -18.41 4.37
C THR A 125 -3.31 -16.94 4.18
N VAL A 126 -2.50 -16.41 5.09
CA VAL A 126 -1.86 -15.09 4.96
C VAL A 126 -0.36 -15.29 4.85
N VAL A 127 0.22 -14.81 3.77
CA VAL A 127 1.66 -14.84 3.53
C VAL A 127 2.22 -13.44 3.76
N LEU A 128 3.02 -13.30 4.82
CA LEU A 128 3.78 -12.10 5.10
C LEU A 128 5.16 -12.20 4.43
N LEU A 129 5.38 -11.43 3.37
CA LEU A 129 6.69 -11.32 2.72
C LEU A 129 7.28 -9.95 3.01
N ILE A 130 8.51 -9.90 3.51
CA ILE A 130 9.16 -8.62 3.85
C ILE A 130 10.62 -8.66 3.38
N HIS A 131 11.11 -7.53 2.91
CA HIS A 131 12.52 -7.38 2.61
C HIS A 131 13.35 -7.13 3.88
N PRO A 132 14.53 -7.76 4.05
CA PRO A 132 15.40 -7.53 5.22
C PRO A 132 15.75 -6.06 5.48
N GLN A 133 15.87 -5.27 4.41
CA GLN A 133 16.04 -3.82 4.49
C GLN A 133 14.93 -3.13 5.30
N THR A 134 13.68 -3.56 5.20
CA THR A 134 12.55 -3.01 5.95
C THR A 134 12.62 -3.39 7.42
N LEU A 135 13.10 -4.60 7.71
CA LEU A 135 13.19 -5.13 9.07
C LEU A 135 14.17 -4.35 9.96
N ARG A 136 15.16 -3.68 9.38
CA ARG A 136 16.11 -2.85 10.15
C ARG A 136 15.67 -1.40 10.34
N LEU A 137 14.61 -0.95 9.68
CA LEU A 137 14.18 0.45 9.75
C LEU A 137 13.51 0.76 11.10
N GLY A 138 13.76 1.99 11.58
CA GLY A 138 13.49 2.43 12.95
C GLY A 138 12.03 2.79 13.25
N GLU A 139 11.37 3.62 12.44
CA GLU A 139 10.00 4.05 12.73
C GLU A 139 9.14 4.12 11.47
N PRO A 140 7.94 3.51 11.48
CA PRO A 140 7.05 3.51 10.34
C PRO A 140 6.52 4.92 10.08
N SER A 141 6.02 5.16 8.87
CA SER A 141 5.45 6.46 8.53
C SER A 141 4.09 6.67 9.19
N THR A 142 4.06 7.56 10.20
CA THR A 142 2.82 7.96 10.90
C THR A 142 1.75 8.50 9.94
N HIS A 143 2.17 9.25 8.90
CA HIS A 143 1.26 9.76 7.88
C HIS A 143 0.57 8.64 7.09
N HIS A 144 1.34 7.68 6.58
CA HIS A 144 0.79 6.59 5.76
C HIS A 144 -0.06 5.63 6.60
N ASN A 145 0.35 5.35 7.85
CA ASN A 145 -0.46 4.58 8.79
C ASN A 145 -1.83 5.25 9.06
N ALA A 146 -1.84 6.57 9.32
CA ALA A 146 -3.08 7.31 9.55
C ALA A 146 -3.98 7.31 8.30
N LEU A 147 -3.40 7.49 7.11
CA LEU A 147 -4.13 7.42 5.85
C LEU A 147 -4.79 6.05 5.65
N LEU A 148 -4.03 4.97 5.82
CA LEU A 148 -4.53 3.60 5.64
C LEU A 148 -5.64 3.28 6.66
N ARG A 149 -5.46 3.62 7.94
CA ARG A 149 -6.49 3.42 8.97
C ARG A 149 -7.76 4.22 8.69
N SER A 150 -7.65 5.46 8.23
CA SER A 150 -8.80 6.27 7.81
C SER A 150 -9.54 5.62 6.64
N ALA A 151 -8.79 5.14 5.63
CA ALA A 151 -9.37 4.46 4.48
C ALA A 151 -10.10 3.15 4.85
N LEU A 152 -9.56 2.36 5.80
CA LEU A 152 -10.15 1.11 6.26
C LEU A 152 -11.37 1.30 7.18
N GLY A 153 -11.36 2.36 7.99
CA GLY A 153 -12.45 2.70 8.92
C GLY A 153 -13.73 3.16 8.22
N ALA A 154 -13.64 3.58 6.96
CA ALA A 154 -14.79 3.96 6.18
C ALA A 154 -15.51 2.73 5.57
N GLN A 155 -16.85 2.70 5.64
CA GLN A 155 -17.68 1.58 5.15
C GLN A 155 -17.39 1.26 3.67
N PRO A 156 -17.54 0.02 3.17
CA PRO A 156 -17.09 -0.37 1.82
C PRO A 156 -17.69 0.47 0.68
N GLN A 157 -18.92 0.94 0.84
CA GLN A 157 -19.59 1.84 -0.11
C GLN A 157 -19.28 3.33 0.14
N ASN A 158 -18.71 3.66 1.30
CA ASN A 158 -18.36 5.00 1.75
C ASN A 158 -16.85 5.25 1.87
N SER A 159 -15.98 4.27 1.57
CA SER A 159 -14.53 4.39 1.75
C SER A 159 -13.88 5.44 0.86
N LEU A 160 -14.49 5.69 -0.29
CA LEU A 160 -14.18 6.82 -1.16
C LEU A 160 -15.18 7.98 -1.00
N ARG A 161 -16.34 7.76 -0.36
CA ARG A 161 -17.46 8.71 -0.34
C ARG A 161 -17.46 9.65 0.88
N ASN A 162 -17.02 9.13 2.02
CA ASN A 162 -17.17 9.76 3.34
C ASN A 162 -15.93 9.58 4.23
N SER A 163 -14.80 9.17 3.66
CA SER A 163 -13.57 9.12 4.42
C SER A 163 -13.14 10.56 4.73
N ASN A 164 -13.13 10.89 6.02
CA ASN A 164 -12.36 12.02 6.55
C ASN A 164 -10.87 11.68 6.37
N ILE A 165 -10.44 11.53 5.11
CA ILE A 165 -9.04 11.42 4.76
C ILE A 165 -8.46 12.76 5.19
N PRO A 166 -7.51 12.78 6.14
CA PRO A 166 -6.95 14.04 6.62
C PRO A 166 -6.45 14.85 5.41
N PRO A 167 -6.77 16.15 5.34
CA PRO A 167 -6.47 16.97 4.17
C PRO A 167 -4.99 16.86 3.81
N THR A 168 -4.77 16.55 2.54
CA THR A 168 -3.54 15.99 1.96
C THR A 168 -2.41 17.01 1.77
N SER A 169 -2.61 18.26 2.19
CA SER A 169 -1.66 19.35 1.99
C SER A 169 -0.63 19.46 3.12
N PRO A 170 0.68 19.30 2.82
CA PRO A 170 1.76 19.71 3.71
C PRO A 170 1.89 21.25 3.81
N GLU A 171 1.30 21.98 2.86
CA GLU A 171 1.36 23.44 2.77
C GLU A 171 0.33 24.10 3.74
N PRO A 172 0.77 24.91 4.72
CA PRO A 172 -0.10 25.55 5.71
C PRO A 172 -1.16 26.49 5.11
N TRP A 173 -0.91 27.04 3.91
CA TRP A 173 -1.83 27.99 3.27
C TRP A 173 -3.05 27.30 2.65
N ILE A 174 -2.92 26.07 2.13
CA ILE A 174 -4.07 25.30 1.61
C ILE A 174 -5.02 24.93 2.76
N ARG A 175 -4.50 24.61 3.94
CA ARG A 175 -5.33 24.37 5.15
C ARG A 175 -6.12 25.62 5.56
N LYS A 176 -5.56 26.82 5.36
CA LYS A 176 -6.26 28.09 5.60
C LYS A 176 -7.26 28.44 4.50
N ALA A 177 -7.09 27.89 3.29
CA ALA A 177 -7.97 28.09 2.13
C ALA A 177 -9.11 27.06 2.01
N ASP A 178 -9.12 26.03 2.87
CA ASP A 178 -10.15 24.98 2.89
C ASP A 178 -11.61 25.45 3.13
N PRO A 179 -11.90 26.62 3.75
CA PRO A 179 -13.27 27.16 3.82
C PRO A 179 -13.90 27.37 2.44
N LEU A 180 -13.08 27.58 1.39
CA LEU A 180 -13.54 27.77 0.01
C LEU A 180 -13.83 26.44 -0.71
N GLY A 181 -13.66 25.29 -0.05
CA GLY A 181 -13.93 23.97 -0.64
C GLY A 181 -12.96 23.58 -1.75
N ILE A 182 -11.82 24.27 -1.89
CA ILE A 182 -10.84 24.04 -2.97
C ILE A 182 -10.30 22.60 -2.92
N THR A 183 -10.03 22.08 -1.72
CA THR A 183 -9.58 20.70 -1.53
C THR A 183 -10.65 19.71 -1.99
N LEU A 184 -11.92 19.96 -1.66
CA LEU A 184 -13.05 19.12 -2.09
C LEU A 184 -13.21 19.13 -3.61
N VAL A 185 -13.13 20.29 -4.26
CA VAL A 185 -13.18 20.39 -5.72
C VAL A 185 -11.99 19.66 -6.35
N ARG A 186 -10.78 19.86 -5.81
CA ARG A 186 -9.57 19.19 -6.30
C ARG A 186 -9.69 17.66 -6.20
N GLU A 187 -10.13 17.14 -5.06
CA GLU A 187 -10.15 15.70 -4.78
C GLU A 187 -11.38 14.97 -5.35
N ARG A 188 -12.55 15.63 -5.43
CA ARG A 188 -13.79 15.01 -5.92
C ARG A 188 -14.06 15.25 -7.41
N LEU A 189 -13.64 16.39 -7.95
CA LEU A 189 -13.88 16.75 -9.36
C LEU A 189 -12.59 16.63 -10.18
N PHE A 190 -11.53 17.35 -9.83
CA PHE A 190 -10.30 17.33 -10.64
C PHE A 190 -9.56 16.00 -10.57
N GLY A 191 -9.52 15.33 -9.42
CA GLY A 191 -8.89 14.01 -9.29
C GLY A 191 -9.50 12.93 -10.19
N ARG A 192 -10.75 13.14 -10.66
CA ARG A 192 -11.41 12.26 -11.62
C ARG A 192 -11.24 12.72 -13.07
N LEU A 193 -11.33 14.03 -13.31
CA LEU A 193 -11.33 14.59 -14.66
C LEU A 193 -9.93 14.81 -15.23
N VAL A 194 -8.94 15.03 -14.35
CA VAL A 194 -7.55 15.34 -14.71
C VAL A 194 -6.66 14.28 -14.07
N PRO A 195 -6.39 13.16 -14.77
CA PRO A 195 -5.50 12.14 -14.26
C PRO A 195 -4.11 12.74 -14.02
N ILE A 196 -3.52 12.43 -12.87
CA ILE A 196 -2.21 12.98 -12.48
C ILE A 196 -1.12 12.08 -13.07
N PRO A 197 -0.19 12.62 -13.87
CA PRO A 197 0.89 11.82 -14.43
C PRO A 197 1.83 11.37 -13.33
N LEU A 198 2.25 10.11 -13.37
CA LEU A 198 3.26 9.61 -12.46
C LEU A 198 4.63 10.18 -12.86
N PRO A 199 5.54 10.46 -11.91
CA PRO A 199 6.86 10.98 -12.23
C PRO A 199 7.80 9.88 -12.75
N GLY A 200 8.84 10.31 -13.46
CA GLY A 200 10.00 9.47 -13.80
C GLY A 200 9.66 8.20 -14.59
N GLN A 201 10.25 7.08 -14.20
CA GLN A 201 10.07 5.80 -14.91
C GLN A 201 8.68 5.20 -14.70
N TYR A 202 8.07 5.43 -13.54
CA TYR A 202 6.69 5.03 -13.26
C TYR A 202 5.71 5.74 -14.21
N GLY A 203 5.92 7.03 -14.51
CA GLY A 203 5.16 7.75 -15.54
C GLY A 203 5.27 7.16 -16.93
N ARG A 204 6.46 6.68 -17.31
CA ARG A 204 6.68 6.08 -18.64
C ARG A 204 5.99 4.73 -18.80
N VAL A 205 5.93 3.93 -17.73
CA VAL A 205 5.39 2.57 -17.78
C VAL A 205 3.89 2.52 -17.45
N TYR A 206 3.46 3.30 -16.46
CA TYR A 206 2.07 3.29 -15.99
C TYR A 206 1.27 4.49 -16.45
N GLY A 207 1.89 5.57 -16.94
CA GLY A 207 1.20 6.78 -17.36
C GLY A 207 0.71 7.58 -16.15
N PHE A 208 -0.56 7.36 -15.79
CA PHE A 208 -1.26 8.13 -14.78
C PHE A 208 -1.65 7.29 -13.56
N THR A 209 -2.00 7.95 -12.46
CA THR A 209 -2.46 7.27 -11.25
C THR A 209 -3.69 6.38 -11.47
N HIS A 210 -4.61 6.78 -12.34
CA HIS A 210 -5.76 5.95 -12.73
C HIS A 210 -5.36 4.66 -13.46
N ASP A 211 -4.36 4.75 -14.35
CA ASP A 211 -3.85 3.59 -15.08
C ASP A 211 -3.07 2.66 -14.14
N LEU A 212 -2.37 3.23 -13.15
CA LEU A 212 -1.76 2.45 -12.06
C LEU A 212 -2.82 1.67 -11.27
N TRP A 213 -3.95 2.27 -10.92
CA TRP A 213 -5.04 1.57 -10.22
C TRP A 213 -5.66 0.46 -11.06
N LYS A 214 -5.90 0.72 -12.35
CA LYS A 214 -6.34 -0.32 -13.29
C LYS A 214 -5.34 -1.47 -13.34
N LYS A 215 -4.05 -1.14 -13.38
CA LYS A 215 -2.98 -2.13 -13.42
C LYS A 215 -2.90 -2.95 -12.12
N LEU A 216 -2.97 -2.31 -10.95
CA LEU A 216 -3.08 -2.99 -9.66
C LEU A 216 -4.25 -3.97 -9.65
N THR A 217 -5.42 -3.53 -10.09
CA THR A 217 -6.61 -4.40 -10.18
C THR A 217 -6.38 -5.60 -11.11
N ALA A 218 -5.82 -5.35 -12.30
CA ALA A 218 -5.52 -6.41 -13.28
C ALA A 218 -4.40 -7.37 -12.84
N GLN A 219 -3.55 -6.96 -11.91
CA GLN A 219 -2.43 -7.74 -11.38
C GLN A 219 -2.72 -8.27 -9.97
N GLN A 220 -3.98 -8.29 -9.54
CA GLN A 220 -4.38 -8.79 -8.21
C GLN A 220 -3.60 -8.11 -7.07
N GLY A 221 -3.41 -6.79 -7.21
CA GLY A 221 -2.75 -5.93 -6.25
C GLY A 221 -1.23 -5.90 -6.34
N SER A 222 -0.58 -6.61 -7.29
CA SER A 222 0.88 -6.53 -7.49
C SER A 222 1.32 -5.56 -8.58
N LEU A 223 2.58 -5.16 -8.56
CA LEU A 223 3.21 -4.25 -9.53
C LEU A 223 4.56 -4.78 -10.01
N VAL A 224 5.16 -4.05 -10.96
CA VAL A 224 6.54 -4.22 -11.41
C VAL A 224 7.29 -2.91 -11.17
N ASP A 225 8.49 -2.97 -10.59
CA ASP A 225 9.34 -1.78 -10.57
C ASP A 225 9.95 -1.58 -11.98
N PRO A 226 9.72 -0.43 -12.64
CA PRO A 226 10.21 -0.17 -13.99
C PRO A 226 11.71 0.14 -14.05
N HIS A 227 12.40 0.28 -12.90
CA HIS A 227 13.81 0.62 -12.83
C HIS A 227 14.73 -0.50 -13.30
N THR A 228 16.00 -0.14 -13.48
CA THR A 228 17.09 -1.07 -13.76
C THR A 228 18.13 -0.91 -12.68
N PHE A 229 18.46 -2.02 -12.02
CA PHE A 229 19.42 -2.00 -10.93
C PHE A 229 20.82 -1.67 -11.45
N ASN A 230 21.52 -0.78 -10.74
CA ASN A 230 22.89 -0.41 -11.05
C ASN A 230 23.74 -0.52 -9.78
N PRO A 231 24.48 -1.62 -9.61
CA PRO A 231 25.29 -1.87 -8.40
C PRO A 231 26.26 -0.74 -8.09
N ALA A 232 26.88 -0.14 -9.13
CA ALA A 232 27.87 0.92 -8.97
C ALA A 232 27.29 2.24 -8.42
N LYS A 233 25.98 2.44 -8.56
CA LYS A 233 25.28 3.64 -8.06
C LYS A 233 24.57 3.40 -6.73
N THR A 234 24.40 2.14 -6.33
CA THR A 234 23.70 1.79 -5.10
C THR A 234 24.68 1.72 -3.94
N ARG A 235 24.65 2.73 -3.07
CA ARG A 235 25.28 2.66 -1.74
C ARG A 235 24.24 2.20 -0.74
N ALA A 236 24.35 0.96 -0.28
CA ALA A 236 23.48 0.40 0.74
C ALA A 236 24.33 -0.17 1.88
N ASN A 237 23.83 -0.02 3.12
CA ASN A 237 24.37 -0.79 4.23
C ASN A 237 23.91 -2.26 4.03
N THR A 238 24.85 -3.19 4.07
CA THR A 238 24.64 -4.63 3.87
C THR A 238 24.46 -5.40 5.19
N GLU A 239 24.54 -4.71 6.33
CA GLU A 239 24.19 -5.26 7.63
C GLU A 239 22.65 -5.35 7.76
N PHE A 240 22.15 -6.58 7.85
CA PHE A 240 20.75 -6.88 8.08
C PHE A 240 20.54 -7.33 9.52
N ARG A 241 19.48 -6.81 10.12
CA ARG A 241 19.04 -7.11 11.49
C ARG A 241 17.57 -6.75 11.63
N ILE A 242 16.92 -7.28 12.66
CA ILE A 242 15.53 -6.88 12.97
C ILE A 242 15.54 -5.80 14.04
N ALA A 243 14.87 -4.67 13.76
CA ALA A 243 14.67 -3.60 14.72
C ALA A 243 13.77 -4.08 15.87
N PRO A 244 14.05 -3.71 17.14
CA PRO A 244 13.32 -4.22 18.31
C PRO A 244 11.79 -4.05 18.26
N ARG A 245 11.29 -3.03 17.57
CA ARG A 245 9.84 -2.79 17.42
C ARG A 245 9.09 -3.95 16.78
N PHE A 246 9.74 -4.70 15.88
CA PHE A 246 9.09 -5.77 15.12
C PHE A 246 8.60 -6.90 16.00
N GLN A 247 9.20 -7.13 17.17
CA GLN A 247 8.69 -8.11 18.13
C GLN A 247 7.27 -7.76 18.59
N LYS A 248 7.05 -6.51 19.01
CA LYS A 248 5.74 -6.02 19.45
C LYS A 248 4.75 -5.96 18.28
N GLU A 249 5.20 -5.47 17.12
CA GLU A 249 4.36 -5.37 15.92
C GLU A 249 3.92 -6.76 15.41
N ALA A 250 4.80 -7.76 15.42
CA ALA A 250 4.47 -9.14 15.06
C ALA A 250 3.40 -9.74 15.98
N GLN A 251 3.52 -9.51 17.29
CA GLN A 251 2.53 -9.98 18.27
C GLN A 251 1.16 -9.32 18.04
N GLN A 252 1.13 -8.01 17.74
CA GLN A 252 -0.12 -7.32 17.39
C GLN A 252 -0.69 -7.83 16.06
N PHE A 253 0.17 -8.08 15.07
CA PHE A 253 -0.25 -8.64 13.79
C PHE A 253 -1.00 -9.96 13.99
N ARG A 254 -0.43 -10.89 14.78
CA ARG A 254 -1.07 -12.18 15.07
C ARG A 254 -2.39 -12.01 15.83
N LYS A 255 -2.45 -11.08 16.79
CA LYS A 255 -3.67 -10.80 17.57
C LYS A 255 -4.83 -10.28 16.71
N ILE A 256 -4.54 -9.45 15.71
CA ILE A 256 -5.54 -8.84 14.83
C ILE A 256 -5.96 -9.79 13.71
N CYS A 257 -5.06 -10.67 13.24
CA CYS A 257 -5.39 -11.64 12.20
C CYS A 257 -6.48 -12.63 12.66
N PRO A 258 -7.36 -13.09 11.74
CA PRO A 258 -8.42 -14.03 12.10
C PRO A 258 -7.82 -15.36 12.61
N PRO A 259 -8.37 -15.95 13.70
CA PRO A 259 -7.74 -17.04 14.44
C PRO A 259 -7.55 -18.33 13.64
N ASN A 260 -8.41 -18.59 12.65
CA ASN A 260 -8.36 -19.79 11.81
C ASN A 260 -7.52 -19.61 10.52
N THR A 261 -6.76 -18.52 10.42
CA THR A 261 -5.91 -18.22 9.27
C THR A 261 -4.51 -18.77 9.50
N ARG A 262 -4.00 -19.53 8.54
CA ARG A 262 -2.60 -19.96 8.53
C ARG A 262 -1.71 -18.76 8.25
N ILE A 263 -0.71 -18.51 9.08
CA ILE A 263 0.28 -17.46 8.86
C ILE A 263 1.57 -18.10 8.34
N VAL A 264 1.97 -17.66 7.14
CA VAL A 264 3.22 -18.02 6.50
C VAL A 264 4.11 -16.78 6.46
N VAL A 265 5.39 -16.90 6.78
CA VAL A 265 6.34 -15.77 6.69
C VAL A 265 7.52 -16.12 5.82
N GLY A 266 7.99 -15.15 5.04
CA GLY A 266 9.18 -15.28 4.20
C GLY A 266 9.92 -13.97 4.03
N LEU A 267 11.18 -14.06 3.64
CA LEU A 267 12.00 -12.91 3.28
C LEU A 267 12.20 -12.86 1.76
N THR A 268 12.15 -11.67 1.18
CA THR A 268 12.50 -11.47 -0.23
C THR A 268 14.02 -11.35 -0.40
N PRO A 269 14.58 -11.77 -1.55
CA PRO A 269 16.02 -11.77 -1.80
C PRO A 269 16.61 -10.37 -1.94
N ILE A 270 17.92 -10.27 -1.73
CA ILE A 270 18.75 -9.11 -2.08
C ILE A 270 19.58 -9.36 -3.36
N PRO A 271 20.13 -8.32 -4.00
CA PRO A 271 21.10 -8.48 -5.07
C PRO A 271 22.33 -9.25 -4.60
N ALA A 272 22.84 -10.15 -5.43
CA ALA A 272 24.02 -10.96 -5.15
C ALA A 272 25.25 -10.10 -4.80
N SER A 273 25.44 -8.94 -5.42
CA SER A 273 26.52 -8.00 -5.08
C SER A 273 26.42 -7.38 -3.68
N MET A 274 25.26 -7.49 -3.02
CA MET A 274 25.01 -6.96 -1.68
C MET A 274 25.08 -8.05 -0.60
N ALA A 275 25.12 -9.32 -0.99
CA ALA A 275 25.19 -10.44 -0.06
C ALA A 275 26.56 -10.51 0.63
N GLN A 276 26.55 -10.59 1.96
CA GLN A 276 27.74 -10.89 2.76
C GLN A 276 27.99 -12.40 2.84
N PRO A 277 29.21 -12.86 3.20
CA PRO A 277 29.51 -14.29 3.33
C PRO A 277 28.57 -15.06 4.26
N ASP A 278 28.05 -14.40 5.30
CA ASP A 278 27.14 -14.94 6.31
C ASP A 278 25.64 -14.65 6.03
N ASN A 279 25.30 -14.15 4.83
CA ASN A 279 23.94 -13.73 4.49
C ASN A 279 22.89 -14.82 4.76
N ASN A 280 23.21 -16.08 4.46
CA ASN A 280 22.30 -17.21 4.67
C ASN A 280 21.98 -17.46 6.15
N SER A 281 22.99 -17.40 7.03
CA SER A 281 22.78 -17.56 8.47
C SER A 281 21.98 -16.39 9.04
N VAL A 282 22.31 -15.16 8.65
CA VAL A 282 21.58 -13.95 9.10
C VAL A 282 20.11 -14.01 8.67
N TYR A 283 19.82 -14.35 7.42
CA TYR A 283 18.43 -14.50 6.95
C TYR A 283 17.67 -15.57 7.72
N ARG A 284 18.32 -16.71 7.99
CA ARG A 284 17.72 -17.82 8.74
C ARG A 284 17.40 -17.41 10.18
N GLU A 285 18.28 -16.66 10.83
CA GLU A 285 18.02 -16.12 12.17
C GLU A 285 16.85 -15.13 12.14
N MET A 286 16.84 -14.20 11.17
CA MET A 286 15.77 -13.22 11.03
C MET A 286 14.40 -13.87 10.80
N ILE A 287 14.29 -14.82 9.88
CA ILE A 287 13.01 -15.49 9.60
C ILE A 287 12.56 -16.35 10.79
N ASN A 288 13.48 -16.99 11.52
CA ASN A 288 13.17 -17.76 12.72
C ASN A 288 12.64 -16.86 13.85
N ASP A 289 13.24 -15.70 14.07
CA ASP A 289 12.79 -14.75 15.08
C ASP A 289 11.41 -14.18 14.75
N LEU A 290 11.18 -13.78 13.49
CA LEU A 290 9.86 -13.37 13.02
C LEU A 290 8.83 -14.50 13.18
N GLY A 291 9.18 -15.73 12.78
CA GLY A 291 8.33 -16.90 12.92
C GLY A 291 7.86 -17.11 14.36
N ARG A 292 8.81 -17.03 15.30
CA ARG A 292 8.55 -17.15 16.74
C ARG A 292 7.62 -16.05 17.24
N TRP A 293 7.87 -14.78 16.89
CA TRP A 293 7.07 -13.66 17.38
C TRP A 293 5.66 -13.62 16.78
N LEU A 294 5.50 -14.02 15.51
CA LEU A 294 4.21 -14.13 14.83
C LEU A 294 3.45 -15.41 15.22
N SER A 295 4.11 -16.39 15.84
CA SER A 295 3.59 -17.75 16.03
C SER A 295 3.10 -18.35 14.70
N THR A 296 3.96 -18.31 13.69
CA THR A 296 3.62 -18.74 12.32
C THR A 296 3.45 -20.25 12.19
N ASP A 297 2.63 -20.66 11.25
CA ASP A 297 2.42 -22.07 10.88
C ASP A 297 3.46 -22.56 9.87
N LEU A 298 4.13 -21.65 9.14
CA LEU A 298 5.16 -22.00 8.16
C LEU A 298 6.19 -20.87 8.00
N LEU A 299 7.46 -21.29 7.89
CA LEU A 299 8.57 -20.45 7.47
C LEU A 299 8.96 -20.79 6.04
N LEU A 300 9.14 -19.79 5.19
CA LEU A 300 9.64 -19.95 3.83
C LEU A 300 11.18 -19.88 3.83
N THR A 301 11.83 -20.94 4.27
CA THR A 301 13.29 -21.03 4.46
C THR A 301 14.06 -21.47 3.22
N GLU A 302 13.38 -22.03 2.22
CA GLU A 302 14.00 -22.53 0.98
C GLU A 302 14.03 -21.46 -0.13
N LEU A 303 13.42 -20.29 0.10
CA LEU A 303 13.57 -19.14 -0.78
C LEU A 303 15.04 -18.69 -0.84
N PRO A 304 15.51 -18.26 -2.02
CA PRO A 304 16.86 -17.73 -2.14
C PRO A 304 17.01 -16.46 -1.30
N THR A 305 18.09 -16.39 -0.52
CA THR A 305 18.42 -15.18 0.26
C THR A 305 19.01 -14.08 -0.63
N SER A 306 19.55 -14.44 -1.79
CA SER A 306 20.02 -13.51 -2.82
C SER A 306 19.75 -14.03 -4.22
N MET A 307 19.64 -13.11 -5.19
CA MET A 307 19.45 -13.41 -6.61
C MET A 307 20.43 -12.58 -7.46
N PRO A 308 20.77 -13.01 -8.70
CA PRO A 308 21.62 -12.24 -9.60
C PRO A 308 21.17 -10.79 -9.76
N ASP A 309 22.13 -9.85 -9.75
CA ASP A 309 21.87 -8.41 -9.90
C ASP A 309 21.03 -8.05 -11.14
N SER A 310 21.19 -8.82 -12.22
CA SER A 310 20.43 -8.68 -13.47
C SER A 310 18.92 -8.95 -13.32
N GLN A 311 18.50 -9.50 -12.19
CA GLN A 311 17.10 -9.77 -11.85
C GLN A 311 16.48 -8.67 -10.98
N PHE A 312 17.24 -7.63 -10.63
CA PHE A 312 16.77 -6.51 -9.83
C PHE A 312 16.47 -5.27 -10.67
N ALA A 313 15.48 -4.51 -10.21
CA ALA A 313 15.17 -3.15 -10.66
C ALA A 313 15.75 -2.11 -9.69
N THR A 314 15.76 -2.43 -8.39
CA THR A 314 16.34 -1.62 -7.32
C THR A 314 17.00 -2.53 -6.27
N LEU A 315 17.49 -1.98 -5.15
CA LEU A 315 18.04 -2.78 -4.06
C LEU A 315 17.04 -3.80 -3.49
N THR A 316 15.75 -3.49 -3.52
CA THR A 316 14.69 -4.26 -2.86
C THR A 316 13.71 -4.89 -3.84
N HIS A 317 13.60 -4.34 -5.05
CA HIS A 317 12.62 -4.79 -6.03
C HIS A 317 13.26 -5.57 -7.17
N LEU A 318 12.63 -6.69 -7.50
CA LEU A 318 12.92 -7.47 -8.68
C LEU A 318 12.36 -6.77 -9.93
N ASN A 319 13.07 -6.93 -11.04
CA ASN A 319 12.51 -6.56 -12.35
C ASN A 319 11.52 -7.64 -12.83
N ALA A 320 10.90 -7.43 -13.99
CA ALA A 320 9.88 -8.36 -14.51
C ALA A 320 10.38 -9.81 -14.62
N HIS A 321 11.63 -10.03 -15.03
CA HIS A 321 12.20 -11.38 -15.14
C HIS A 321 12.48 -11.99 -13.76
N GLY A 322 13.14 -11.24 -12.86
CA GLY A 322 13.39 -11.68 -11.49
C GLY A 322 12.10 -12.05 -10.76
N ARG A 323 11.05 -11.23 -10.92
CA ARG A 323 9.72 -11.45 -10.37
C ARG A 323 9.14 -12.82 -10.77
N GLN A 324 9.24 -13.19 -12.06
CA GLN A 324 8.73 -14.47 -12.55
C GLN A 324 9.51 -15.67 -11.98
N VAL A 325 10.84 -15.55 -11.88
CA VAL A 325 11.70 -16.58 -11.28
C VAL A 325 11.35 -16.75 -9.80
N PHE A 326 11.36 -15.66 -9.04
CA PHE A 326 11.05 -15.68 -7.61
C PHE A 326 9.63 -16.22 -7.34
N THR A 327 8.64 -15.81 -8.14
CA THR A 327 7.27 -16.32 -8.04
C THR A 327 7.19 -17.82 -8.26
N THR A 328 8.02 -18.37 -9.16
CA THR A 328 8.06 -19.83 -9.39
C THR A 328 8.65 -20.56 -8.19
N LEU A 329 9.69 -20.03 -7.57
CA LEU A 329 10.31 -20.59 -6.36
C LEU A 329 9.33 -20.51 -5.17
N LEU A 330 8.69 -19.35 -4.98
CA LEU A 330 7.65 -19.15 -3.97
C LEU A 330 6.48 -20.14 -4.15
N ALA A 331 6.03 -20.36 -5.38
CA ALA A 331 5.00 -21.34 -5.66
C ALA A 331 5.43 -22.77 -5.28
N ALA A 332 6.69 -23.13 -5.57
CA ALA A 332 7.23 -24.45 -5.28
C ALA A 332 7.30 -24.71 -3.77
N GLU A 333 7.59 -23.68 -2.96
CA GLU A 333 7.64 -23.82 -1.50
C GLU A 333 6.25 -23.81 -0.86
N LEU A 334 5.29 -23.08 -1.45
CA LEU A 334 3.90 -23.06 -0.99
C LEU A 334 3.09 -24.30 -1.42
N LYS A 335 3.45 -24.98 -2.51
CA LYS A 335 2.71 -26.14 -3.07
C LYS A 335 2.62 -27.37 -2.16
N PRO A 336 3.73 -27.90 -1.60
CA PRO A 336 3.69 -29.05 -0.68
C PRO A 336 2.76 -28.82 0.51
N GLN A 337 2.43 -27.57 0.78
CA GLN A 337 1.72 -27.10 1.95
C GLN A 337 0.25 -26.79 1.67
N SER A 338 -0.15 -26.64 0.40
CA SER A 338 -1.52 -26.36 -0.02
C SER A 338 -2.38 -27.63 -0.18
N GLU A 339 -1.75 -28.79 -0.35
CA GLU A 339 -2.40 -30.11 -0.49
C GLU A 339 -2.83 -30.71 0.86
N PHE A 340 -2.26 -30.26 1.99
CA PHE A 340 -2.65 -30.70 3.34
C PHE A 340 -3.88 -29.96 3.91
N SER A 341 -4.45 -29.00 3.18
CA SER A 341 -5.71 -28.34 3.52
C SER A 341 -6.91 -29.23 3.14
N GLN A 342 -7.01 -30.44 3.69
CA GLN A 342 -8.32 -31.07 3.81
C GLN A 342 -9.13 -30.25 4.84
N PRO A 343 -10.42 -29.96 4.58
CA PRO A 343 -11.23 -29.17 5.48
C PRO A 343 -11.29 -29.88 6.84
N ARG A 344 -10.86 -29.19 7.91
CA ARG A 344 -11.15 -29.66 9.27
C ARG A 344 -12.67 -29.85 9.37
N PRO A 345 -13.16 -30.99 9.87
CA PRO A 345 -14.58 -31.22 10.00
C PRO A 345 -15.16 -30.07 10.84
N ARG A 346 -16.23 -29.45 10.30
CA ARG A 346 -17.00 -28.48 11.06
C ARG A 346 -17.48 -29.20 12.31
N ASN A 347 -17.04 -28.70 13.47
CA ASN A 347 -17.62 -29.09 14.73
C ASN A 347 -18.98 -28.41 14.80
N ASP A 348 -19.98 -29.05 14.18
CA ASP A 348 -21.38 -28.69 14.32
C ASP A 348 -21.77 -29.07 15.76
N GLY A 349 -21.48 -28.16 16.68
CA GLY A 349 -21.86 -28.27 18.08
C GLY A 349 -23.36 -28.40 18.20
N LYS A 350 -23.79 -29.52 18.77
CA LYS A 350 -25.12 -29.71 19.35
C LYS A 350 -25.28 -28.85 20.60
#